data_AF-A0A3D0Q9U4-F1
#
_entry.id   AF-A0A3D0Q9U4-F1
#
_cell.length_a   1.000
_cell.length_b   1.000
_cell.length_c   1.000
_cell.angle_alpha   90.00
_cell.angle_beta   90.00
_cell.angle_gamma   90.00
#
_symmetry.space_group_name_H-M   'P 1'
#
loop_
_entity.id
_entity.type
_entity.pdbx_description
1 polymer ?
#
loop_
_entity_poly.entity_id
_entity_poly.type
_entity_poly.pdbx_seq_one_letter_code
_entity_poly.pdbx_strand_id
1 'polypeptide(L)'
;MSKTHKERIGGRHAAGDSPLIPVRFQHLAALAILFFSLVVFFSPLIFGGKTYFDVDTEASRAFETFLTDAQKEGIFPLWNPYIFCGMPSYGSLTIGGERLFDITAQILTKTSAVFSYIILNPPVGWVLFFYFVFAAGLYLITYHKVQRKFAAFIAAFAGTYSMYIIIWVMSGHNTKIAVMAFFPFIFYVIERLRERFSWPLALALVLLLHFSYMPSHVQMIFYIYLAVGVYLLFFLIKGLLQKKSEAAPTSGSALWKGALRAGVVLALASVLAFAMDADKYLSVLEYSSYSTRGSNPIVDAKQGTGSKTIQGGLDYDYATSWSFAPGEMMTWIVPSWYGFGQMKYKGVFTNNQDATLDFYWGPQPFTHAPQYMGVVVLFLALFGFVKNRKDPFVQYLGIMIVFSMLIAFGRELPIVYDLMYRYFPMFNKFRIPSMILVLVQIFIPILAAYGIASFLRERQELQGGELQKAKKSILVFIGVSAGALILLALTFESLLPREAIQNIAGYLYRYGVP
;
A
#
# COMPACT_ATOMS: atom_id res chain seq x y z
N MET A 1 10.03 -18.85 -66.31
CA MET A 1 9.87 -20.14 -65.59
C MET A 1 11.13 -20.42 -64.80
N SER A 2 11.13 -20.18 -63.48
CA SER A 2 12.22 -20.55 -62.58
C SER A 2 11.58 -21.03 -61.28
N LYS A 3 11.79 -22.31 -60.95
CA LYS A 3 11.26 -23.01 -59.78
C LYS A 3 12.10 -22.63 -58.57
N THR A 4 11.47 -22.06 -57.55
CA THR A 4 12.04 -21.98 -56.19
C THR A 4 11.31 -22.96 -55.29
N HIS A 5 12.09 -23.91 -54.78
CA HIS A 5 11.70 -24.99 -53.89
C HIS A 5 11.40 -24.40 -52.51
N LYS A 6 10.15 -24.45 -52.06
CA LYS A 6 9.77 -24.11 -50.68
C LYS A 6 9.86 -25.38 -49.84
N GLU A 7 10.93 -25.50 -49.04
CA GLU A 7 11.03 -26.50 -47.98
C GLU A 7 9.93 -26.25 -46.93
N ARG A 8 9.05 -27.25 -46.77
CA ARG A 8 8.13 -27.35 -45.64
C ARG A 8 8.89 -27.96 -44.47
N ILE A 9 9.35 -27.13 -43.53
CA ILE A 9 9.75 -27.61 -42.21
C ILE A 9 8.46 -27.90 -41.43
N GLY A 10 8.04 -29.17 -41.47
CA GLY A 10 6.99 -29.72 -40.62
C GLY A 10 7.51 -29.90 -39.20
N GLY A 11 7.42 -28.85 -38.38
CA GLY A 11 7.49 -28.99 -36.93
C GLY A 11 6.18 -29.55 -36.41
N ARG A 12 6.21 -30.75 -35.83
CA ARG A 12 5.08 -31.34 -35.10
C ARG A 12 4.62 -30.37 -34.01
N HIS A 13 3.51 -29.67 -34.24
CA HIS A 13 2.77 -29.04 -33.16
C HIS A 13 2.25 -30.16 -32.24
N ALA A 14 2.70 -30.16 -30.99
CA ALA A 14 2.03 -30.90 -29.93
C ALA A 14 0.59 -30.36 -29.85
N ALA A 15 -0.35 -31.13 -30.37
CA ALA A 15 -1.77 -30.89 -30.21
C ALA A 15 -2.12 -31.12 -28.73
N GLY A 16 -2.60 -30.10 -28.04
CA GLY A 16 -3.26 -30.31 -26.75
C GLY A 16 -3.05 -29.28 -25.64
N ASP A 17 -2.84 -27.99 -25.92
CA ASP A 17 -2.98 -26.95 -24.89
C ASP A 17 -3.47 -25.62 -25.52
N SER A 18 -4.69 -25.63 -26.08
CA SER A 18 -5.38 -24.35 -26.29
C SER A 18 -5.69 -23.77 -24.91
N PRO A 19 -5.23 -22.55 -24.58
CA PRO A 19 -5.46 -21.98 -23.27
C PRO A 19 -6.96 -21.83 -23.02
N LEU A 20 -7.43 -22.21 -21.81
CA LEU A 20 -8.83 -22.10 -21.36
C LEU A 20 -9.48 -20.75 -21.72
N ILE A 21 -8.70 -19.67 -21.67
CA ILE A 21 -9.12 -18.34 -22.10
C ILE A 21 -8.23 -17.89 -23.27
N PRO A 22 -8.81 -17.47 -24.41
CA PRO A 22 -8.05 -16.95 -25.54
C PRO A 22 -7.10 -15.82 -25.13
N VAL A 23 -5.88 -15.83 -25.67
CA VAL A 23 -4.78 -14.92 -25.26
C VAL A 23 -5.19 -13.44 -25.25
N ARG A 24 -6.01 -13.00 -26.20
CA ARG A 24 -6.53 -11.63 -26.31
C ARG A 24 -7.41 -11.19 -25.12
N PHE A 25 -8.11 -12.12 -24.48
CA PHE A 25 -9.04 -11.82 -23.39
C PHE A 25 -8.45 -12.07 -22.00
N GLN A 26 -7.24 -12.62 -21.89
CA GLN A 26 -6.65 -12.96 -20.59
C GLN A 26 -6.41 -11.74 -19.68
N HIS A 27 -6.14 -10.55 -20.23
CA HIS A 27 -6.04 -9.32 -19.43
C HIS A 27 -7.39 -8.92 -18.85
N LEU A 28 -8.42 -8.90 -19.70
CA LEU A 28 -9.79 -8.60 -19.29
C LEU A 28 -10.30 -9.61 -18.27
N ALA A 29 -10.02 -10.89 -18.48
CA ALA A 29 -10.37 -11.96 -17.55
C ALA A 29 -9.67 -11.78 -16.19
N ALA A 30 -8.37 -11.46 -16.18
CA ALA A 30 -7.65 -11.21 -14.92
C ALA A 30 -8.28 -10.04 -14.14
N LEU A 31 -8.59 -8.92 -14.81
CA LEU A 31 -9.25 -7.78 -14.19
C LEU A 31 -10.67 -8.11 -13.72
N ALA A 32 -11.45 -8.85 -14.51
CA ALA A 32 -12.79 -9.29 -14.15
C ALA A 32 -12.77 -10.22 -12.92
N ILE A 33 -11.81 -11.15 -12.83
CA ILE A 33 -11.64 -12.04 -11.67
C ILE A 33 -11.22 -11.23 -10.44
N LEU A 34 -10.32 -10.24 -10.58
CA LEU A 34 -9.95 -9.35 -9.48
C LEU A 34 -11.18 -8.58 -8.97
N PHE A 35 -11.95 -7.98 -9.88
CA PHE A 35 -13.19 -7.29 -9.52
C PHE A 35 -14.19 -8.21 -8.82
N PHE A 36 -14.45 -9.39 -9.40
CA PHE A 36 -15.37 -10.36 -8.81
C PHE A 36 -14.90 -10.84 -7.44
N SER A 37 -13.58 -11.03 -7.25
CA SER A 37 -13.05 -11.38 -5.93
C SER A 37 -13.37 -10.32 -4.88
N LEU A 38 -13.29 -9.03 -5.23
CA LEU A 38 -13.65 -7.94 -4.32
C LEU A 38 -15.14 -7.96 -4.02
N VAL A 39 -16.00 -8.17 -5.02
CA VAL A 39 -17.44 -8.32 -4.81
C VAL A 39 -17.76 -9.49 -3.87
N VAL A 40 -17.07 -10.62 -4.01
CA VAL A 40 -17.22 -11.77 -3.11
C VAL A 40 -16.76 -11.43 -1.69
N PHE A 41 -15.58 -10.81 -1.54
CA PHE A 41 -15.05 -10.41 -0.24
C PHE A 41 -15.97 -9.40 0.49
N PHE A 42 -16.46 -8.40 -0.23
CA PHE A 42 -17.38 -7.38 0.28
C PHE A 42 -18.86 -7.81 0.24
N SER A 43 -19.17 -9.04 -0.17
CA SER A 43 -20.57 -9.50 -0.34
C SER A 43 -21.44 -9.34 0.92
N PRO A 44 -20.96 -9.55 2.17
CA PRO A 44 -21.79 -9.33 3.35
C PRO A 44 -22.18 -7.85 3.54
N LEU A 45 -21.37 -6.93 3.02
CA LEU A 45 -21.64 -5.48 3.10
C LEU A 45 -22.50 -5.02 1.92
N ILE A 46 -22.21 -5.54 0.73
CA ILE A 46 -22.94 -5.21 -0.51
C ILE A 46 -24.39 -5.70 -0.41
N PHE A 47 -24.60 -6.97 -0.05
CA PHE A 47 -25.92 -7.61 -0.10
C PHE A 47 -26.57 -7.78 1.27
N GLY A 48 -25.81 -7.68 2.36
CA GLY A 48 -26.31 -7.95 3.71
C GLY A 48 -26.94 -6.75 4.42
N GLY A 49 -27.02 -5.58 3.78
CA GLY A 49 -27.57 -4.36 4.39
C GLY A 49 -26.75 -3.85 5.58
N LYS A 50 -25.48 -4.25 5.69
CA LYS A 50 -24.56 -3.88 6.78
C LYS A 50 -23.49 -2.91 6.27
N THR A 51 -22.95 -2.10 7.17
CA THR A 51 -21.75 -1.30 6.95
C THR A 51 -20.75 -1.59 8.06
N TYR A 52 -19.47 -1.24 7.85
CA TYR A 52 -18.52 -1.22 8.97
C TYR A 52 -18.90 -0.10 9.93
N PHE A 53 -18.84 -0.41 11.22
CA PHE A 53 -19.00 0.55 12.29
C PHE A 53 -17.65 0.74 12.96
N ASP A 54 -17.14 1.96 12.90
CA ASP A 54 -15.90 2.37 13.53
C ASP A 54 -16.11 3.77 14.14
N VAL A 55 -15.45 4.03 15.27
CA VAL A 55 -15.60 5.29 16.02
C VAL A 55 -15.23 6.51 15.19
N ASP A 56 -14.26 6.41 14.28
CA ASP A 56 -13.85 7.52 13.42
C ASP A 56 -14.89 7.79 12.33
N THR A 57 -15.55 6.73 11.84
CA THR A 57 -16.64 6.86 10.87
C THR A 57 -17.86 7.53 11.50
N GLU A 58 -18.19 7.14 12.74
CA GLU A 58 -19.32 7.72 13.46
C GLU A 58 -19.04 9.16 13.88
N ALA A 59 -17.84 9.45 14.41
CA ALA A 59 -17.44 10.81 14.76
C ALA A 59 -17.48 11.76 13.55
N SER A 60 -17.12 11.25 12.36
CA SER A 60 -17.16 12.03 11.12
C SER A 60 -18.58 12.46 10.72
N ARG A 61 -19.64 11.78 11.19
CA ARG A 61 -21.03 12.20 10.90
C ARG A 61 -21.39 13.55 11.50
N ALA A 62 -20.71 13.97 12.56
CA ALA A 62 -20.92 15.29 13.18
C ALA A 62 -20.68 16.45 12.20
N PHE A 63 -19.95 16.21 11.11
CA PHE A 63 -19.66 17.17 10.06
C PHE A 63 -20.78 17.29 8.99
N GLU A 64 -21.65 16.28 8.86
CA GLU A 64 -22.63 16.19 7.77
C GLU A 64 -23.70 17.29 7.82
N THR A 65 -24.18 17.64 9.01
CA THR A 65 -25.21 18.67 9.19
C THR A 65 -24.75 20.02 8.64
N PHE A 66 -23.56 20.48 9.09
CA PHE A 66 -23.00 21.73 8.62
C PHE A 66 -22.75 21.73 7.10
N LEU A 67 -22.21 20.63 6.56
CA LEU A 67 -21.98 20.52 5.11
C LEU A 67 -23.28 20.64 4.31
N THR A 68 -24.34 19.99 4.80
CA THR A 68 -25.66 20.01 4.17
C THR A 68 -26.28 21.41 4.18
N ASP A 69 -26.21 22.09 5.32
CA ASP A 69 -26.78 23.43 5.47
C ASP A 69 -25.99 24.46 4.66
N ALA A 70 -24.66 24.39 4.70
CA ALA A 70 -23.78 25.22 3.86
C ALA A 70 -24.08 25.02 2.36
N GLN A 71 -24.30 23.77 1.92
CA GLN A 71 -24.64 23.48 0.53
C GLN A 71 -26.01 24.05 0.13
N LYS A 72 -27.03 23.97 0.99
CA LYS A 72 -28.36 24.55 0.74
C LYS A 72 -28.31 26.07 0.64
N GLU A 73 -27.48 26.71 1.45
CA GLU A 73 -27.31 28.17 1.46
C GLU A 73 -26.35 28.67 0.37
N GLY A 74 -25.69 27.76 -0.35
CA GLY A 74 -24.68 28.12 -1.36
C GLY A 74 -23.39 28.67 -0.77
N ILE A 75 -23.12 28.38 0.51
CA ILE A 75 -21.93 28.83 1.24
C ILE A 75 -20.83 27.78 1.11
N PHE A 76 -19.62 28.21 0.75
CA PHE A 76 -18.46 27.33 0.76
C PHE A 76 -17.99 27.12 2.22
N PRO A 77 -17.84 25.86 2.70
CA PRO A 77 -17.63 25.55 4.12
C PRO A 77 -16.18 25.82 4.56
N LEU A 78 -15.81 27.09 4.70
CA LEU A 78 -14.49 27.50 5.20
C LEU A 78 -14.35 27.32 6.71
N TRP A 79 -15.40 27.65 7.47
CA TRP A 79 -15.45 27.61 8.93
C TRP A 79 -16.69 26.85 9.40
N ASN A 80 -16.52 25.86 10.26
CA ASN A 80 -17.63 25.09 10.84
C ASN A 80 -18.01 25.66 12.21
N PRO A 81 -19.18 26.31 12.35
CA PRO A 81 -19.61 26.91 13.62
C PRO A 81 -20.25 25.92 14.60
N TYR A 82 -20.57 24.69 14.17
CA TYR A 82 -21.35 23.74 14.98
C TYR A 82 -20.50 22.93 15.98
N ILE A 83 -19.17 22.93 15.81
CA ILE A 83 -18.26 22.13 16.61
C ILE A 83 -17.25 23.05 17.30
N PHE A 84 -17.00 22.83 18.61
CA PHE A 84 -16.04 23.58 19.43
C PHE A 84 -16.24 25.10 19.45
N CYS A 85 -17.48 25.58 19.35
CA CYS A 85 -17.81 27.02 19.17
C CYS A 85 -17.20 27.64 17.89
N GLY A 86 -16.77 26.79 16.95
CA GLY A 86 -16.16 27.20 15.70
C GLY A 86 -14.76 26.61 15.49
N MET A 87 -14.54 25.99 14.33
CA MET A 87 -13.21 25.58 13.88
C MET A 87 -13.06 25.72 12.37
N PRO A 88 -11.84 25.91 11.83
CA PRO A 88 -11.62 25.88 10.39
C PRO A 88 -12.03 24.53 9.83
N SER A 89 -12.80 24.52 8.76
CA SER A 89 -13.23 23.30 8.08
C SER A 89 -12.27 22.96 6.94
N TYR A 90 -12.17 23.88 5.96
CA TYR A 90 -11.34 23.70 4.77
C TYR A 90 -9.84 23.63 5.10
N GLY A 91 -9.36 24.54 5.96
CA GLY A 91 -7.95 24.59 6.39
C GLY A 91 -7.54 23.45 7.32
N SER A 92 -8.48 22.78 8.00
CA SER A 92 -8.18 21.62 8.87
C SER A 92 -8.28 20.27 8.15
N LEU A 93 -8.62 20.27 6.85
CA LEU A 93 -8.87 19.07 6.04
C LEU A 93 -10.04 18.20 6.56
N THR A 94 -10.96 18.76 7.34
CA THR A 94 -12.12 18.03 7.87
C THR A 94 -13.23 17.93 6.85
N ILE A 95 -13.67 19.07 6.30
CA ILE A 95 -14.72 19.13 5.26
C ILE A 95 -14.35 20.17 4.22
N GLY A 96 -14.59 19.84 2.94
CA GLY A 96 -14.52 20.78 1.83
C GLY A 96 -15.83 20.81 1.06
N GLY A 97 -16.16 21.99 0.53
CA GLY A 97 -17.31 22.16 -0.35
C GLY A 97 -17.06 21.61 -1.75
N GLU A 98 -18.11 21.58 -2.56
CA GLU A 98 -17.98 21.21 -3.97
C GLU A 98 -17.13 22.24 -4.72
N ARG A 99 -16.01 21.77 -5.28
CA ARG A 99 -15.11 22.59 -6.11
C ARG A 99 -15.59 22.52 -7.56
N LEU A 100 -16.61 23.29 -7.89
CA LEU A 100 -17.25 23.28 -9.23
C LEU A 100 -16.29 23.60 -10.39
N PHE A 101 -15.21 24.32 -10.10
CA PHE A 101 -14.17 24.65 -11.07
C PHE A 101 -13.19 23.49 -11.34
N ASP A 102 -13.10 22.49 -10.47
CA ASP A 102 -12.27 21.31 -10.67
C ASP A 102 -13.03 20.22 -11.42
N ILE A 103 -13.03 20.36 -12.75
CA ILE A 103 -13.69 19.42 -13.67
C ILE A 103 -13.10 18.00 -13.53
N THR A 104 -11.79 17.90 -13.29
CA THR A 104 -11.12 16.59 -13.18
C THR A 104 -11.53 15.84 -11.92
N ALA A 105 -11.65 16.54 -10.79
CA ALA A 105 -12.20 15.99 -9.56
C ALA A 105 -13.66 15.58 -9.72
N GLN A 106 -14.46 16.38 -10.42
CA GLN A 106 -15.85 16.02 -10.69
C GLN A 106 -15.98 14.76 -11.54
N ILE A 107 -15.12 14.58 -12.54
CA ILE A 107 -15.12 13.34 -13.35
C ILE A 107 -14.83 12.13 -12.46
N LEU A 108 -13.78 12.19 -11.62
CA LEU A 108 -13.45 11.09 -10.73
C LEU A 108 -14.58 10.81 -9.73
N THR A 109 -15.11 11.86 -9.10
CA THR A 109 -16.18 11.77 -8.10
C THR A 109 -17.43 11.15 -8.72
N LYS A 110 -17.89 11.67 -9.87
CA LYS A 110 -19.07 11.12 -10.58
C LYS A 110 -18.84 9.70 -11.07
N THR A 111 -17.64 9.37 -11.55
CA THR A 111 -17.29 7.99 -11.96
C THR A 111 -17.37 7.04 -10.76
N SER A 112 -16.79 7.41 -9.64
CA SER A 112 -16.86 6.62 -8.40
C SER A 112 -18.29 6.52 -7.87
N ALA A 113 -19.11 7.56 -8.02
CA ALA A 113 -20.52 7.56 -7.61
C ALA A 113 -21.38 6.64 -8.49
N VAL A 114 -21.20 6.65 -9.81
CA VAL A 114 -21.88 5.72 -10.73
C VAL A 114 -21.52 4.28 -10.38
N PHE A 115 -20.24 4.00 -10.16
CA PHE A 115 -19.79 2.69 -9.70
C PHE A 115 -20.43 2.31 -8.37
N SER A 116 -20.51 3.24 -7.44
CA SER A 116 -21.12 3.01 -6.13
C SER A 116 -22.61 2.71 -6.19
N TYR A 117 -23.32 3.37 -7.13
CA TYR A 117 -24.73 3.09 -7.41
C TYR A 117 -24.94 1.68 -7.99
N ILE A 118 -24.05 1.22 -8.88
CA ILE A 118 -24.10 -0.15 -9.43
C ILE A 118 -23.93 -1.21 -8.34
N ILE A 119 -23.13 -0.93 -7.31
CA ILE A 119 -22.90 -1.83 -6.18
C ILE A 119 -24.11 -1.86 -5.21
N LEU A 120 -25.12 -1.00 -5.37
CA LEU A 120 -26.32 -0.93 -4.53
C LEU A 120 -26.06 -0.63 -3.03
N ASN A 121 -24.83 -0.25 -2.69
CA ASN A 121 -24.43 0.21 -1.35
C ASN A 121 -23.38 1.34 -1.53
N PRO A 122 -23.78 2.62 -1.47
CA PRO A 122 -22.90 3.72 -1.88
C PRO A 122 -21.59 3.85 -1.07
N PRO A 123 -21.58 3.78 0.29
CA PRO A 123 -20.34 3.82 1.06
C PRO A 123 -19.36 2.70 0.71
N VAL A 124 -19.86 1.47 0.54
CA VAL A 124 -19.04 0.30 0.20
C VAL A 124 -18.54 0.38 -1.24
N GLY A 125 -19.40 0.84 -2.15
CA GLY A 125 -19.09 1.00 -3.56
C GLY A 125 -17.95 1.98 -3.83
N TRP A 126 -17.88 3.08 -3.08
CA TRP A 126 -16.80 4.06 -3.20
C TRP A 126 -15.45 3.43 -2.82
N VAL A 127 -15.42 2.68 -1.72
CA VAL A 127 -14.20 2.00 -1.27
C VAL A 127 -13.78 0.89 -2.24
N LEU A 128 -14.75 0.09 -2.71
CA LEU A 128 -14.52 -0.98 -3.67
C LEU A 128 -13.95 -0.44 -4.98
N PHE A 129 -14.41 0.73 -5.44
CA PHE A 129 -13.85 1.41 -6.61
C PHE A 129 -12.34 1.64 -6.45
N PHE A 130 -11.89 2.22 -5.34
CA PHE A 130 -10.47 2.49 -5.11
C PHE A 130 -9.64 1.22 -4.92
N TYR A 131 -10.16 0.19 -4.27
CA TYR A 131 -9.49 -1.12 -4.21
C TYR A 131 -9.34 -1.75 -5.61
N PHE A 132 -10.36 -1.63 -6.46
CA PHE A 132 -10.28 -2.14 -7.83
C PHE A 132 -9.27 -1.36 -8.67
N VAL A 133 -9.28 -0.03 -8.60
CA VAL A 133 -8.28 0.84 -9.26
C VAL A 133 -6.87 0.44 -8.79
N PHE A 134 -6.66 0.31 -7.49
CA PHE A 134 -5.40 -0.16 -6.91
C PHE A 134 -4.95 -1.51 -7.49
N ALA A 135 -5.85 -2.51 -7.48
CA ALA A 135 -5.58 -3.86 -7.98
C ALA A 135 -5.22 -3.85 -9.48
N ALA A 136 -5.96 -3.08 -10.29
CA ALA A 136 -5.72 -2.94 -11.73
C ALA A 136 -4.36 -2.28 -12.00
N GLY A 137 -3.99 -1.26 -11.22
CA GLY A 137 -2.69 -0.62 -11.32
C GLY A 137 -1.55 -1.57 -10.93
N LEU A 138 -1.73 -2.34 -9.85
CA LEU A 138 -0.74 -3.32 -9.40
C LEU A 138 -0.53 -4.44 -10.42
N TYR A 139 -1.63 -4.90 -11.05
CA TYR A 139 -1.57 -5.82 -12.18
C TYR A 139 -0.78 -5.22 -13.36
N LEU A 140 -1.06 -3.96 -13.73
CA LEU A 140 -0.43 -3.29 -14.86
C LEU A 140 1.10 -3.18 -14.70
N ILE A 141 1.57 -2.63 -13.57
CA ILE A 141 3.02 -2.49 -13.33
C ILE A 141 3.70 -3.85 -13.25
N THR A 142 3.08 -4.82 -12.58
CA THR A 142 3.68 -6.16 -12.44
C THR A 142 3.75 -6.88 -13.78
N TYR A 143 2.69 -6.79 -14.61
CA TYR A 143 2.70 -7.36 -15.94
C TYR A 143 3.76 -6.70 -16.82
N HIS A 144 3.89 -5.37 -16.77
CA HIS A 144 4.93 -4.65 -17.51
C HIS A 144 6.34 -5.13 -17.15
N LYS A 145 6.58 -5.43 -15.88
CA LYS A 145 7.87 -5.89 -15.36
C LYS A 145 8.18 -7.35 -15.61
N VAL A 146 7.19 -8.21 -15.42
CA VAL A 146 7.40 -9.65 -15.37
C VAL A 146 6.98 -10.34 -16.68
N GLN A 147 6.14 -9.69 -17.49
CA GLN A 147 5.62 -10.18 -18.78
C GLN A 147 4.93 -11.54 -18.69
N ARG A 148 4.40 -11.88 -17.50
CA ARG A 148 3.62 -13.10 -17.25
C ARG A 148 2.30 -12.73 -16.58
N LYS A 149 1.19 -12.95 -17.30
CA LYS A 149 -0.16 -12.55 -16.87
C LYS A 149 -0.58 -13.19 -15.55
N PHE A 150 -0.30 -14.49 -15.37
CA PHE A 150 -0.61 -15.21 -14.13
C PHE A 150 0.16 -14.64 -12.93
N ALA A 151 1.47 -14.42 -13.07
CA ALA A 151 2.28 -13.82 -12.01
C ALA A 151 1.80 -12.41 -11.64
N ALA A 152 1.43 -11.60 -12.64
CA ALA A 152 0.87 -10.27 -12.42
C ALA A 152 -0.49 -10.31 -11.71
N PHE A 153 -1.36 -11.27 -12.05
CA PHE A 153 -2.62 -11.49 -11.34
C PHE A 153 -2.39 -11.86 -9.88
N ILE A 154 -1.48 -12.81 -9.59
CA ILE A 154 -1.17 -13.22 -8.22
C ILE A 154 -0.64 -12.05 -7.39
N ALA A 155 0.23 -11.21 -7.97
CA ALA A 155 0.73 -10.02 -7.29
C ALA A 155 -0.35 -9.00 -6.98
N ALA A 156 -1.23 -8.72 -7.96
CA ALA A 156 -2.36 -7.83 -7.78
C ALA A 156 -3.30 -8.34 -6.68
N PHE A 157 -3.68 -9.62 -6.75
CA PHE A 157 -4.51 -10.27 -5.74
C PHE A 157 -3.86 -10.21 -4.35
N ALA A 158 -2.62 -10.70 -4.22
CA ALA A 158 -1.92 -10.73 -2.94
C ALA A 158 -1.73 -9.34 -2.34
N GLY A 159 -1.35 -8.33 -3.14
CA GLY A 159 -1.17 -6.96 -2.65
C GLY A 159 -2.48 -6.27 -2.27
N THR A 160 -3.58 -6.53 -2.98
CA THR A 160 -4.91 -6.00 -2.61
C THR A 160 -5.42 -6.62 -1.31
N TYR A 161 -5.20 -7.93 -1.10
CA TYR A 161 -5.64 -8.66 0.10
C TYR A 161 -4.58 -8.74 1.21
N SER A 162 -3.46 -8.04 1.08
CA SER A 162 -2.53 -7.81 2.19
C SER A 162 -3.29 -7.24 3.38
N MET A 163 -3.17 -7.84 4.56
CA MET A 163 -4.06 -7.56 5.69
C MET A 163 -4.03 -6.08 6.10
N TYR A 164 -2.85 -5.47 6.05
CA TYR A 164 -2.66 -4.06 6.36
C TYR A 164 -3.35 -3.09 5.38
N ILE A 165 -3.52 -3.50 4.12
CA ILE A 165 -4.16 -2.68 3.08
C ILE A 165 -5.67 -2.91 3.10
N ILE A 166 -6.13 -4.16 3.16
CA ILE A 166 -7.56 -4.48 3.10
C ILE A 166 -8.30 -4.05 4.37
N ILE A 167 -7.63 -3.96 5.53
CA ILE A 167 -8.29 -3.59 6.79
C ILE A 167 -8.65 -2.11 6.90
N TRP A 168 -8.09 -1.22 6.07
CA TRP A 168 -8.40 0.21 6.17
C TRP A 168 -9.89 0.52 6.05
N VAL A 169 -10.62 -0.26 5.27
CA VAL A 169 -12.09 -0.16 5.17
C VAL A 169 -12.80 -0.47 6.48
N MET A 170 -12.27 -1.40 7.27
CA MET A 170 -12.84 -1.81 8.55
C MET A 170 -12.62 -0.74 9.63
N SER A 171 -11.47 -0.08 9.59
CA SER A 171 -11.09 0.98 10.54
C SER A 171 -11.45 2.39 10.08
N GLY A 172 -12.37 2.56 9.12
CA GLY A 172 -12.79 3.88 8.62
C GLY A 172 -11.72 4.72 7.89
N HIS A 173 -10.50 4.20 7.71
CA HIS A 173 -9.34 4.88 7.12
C HIS A 173 -9.38 4.93 5.58
N ASN A 174 -10.55 5.19 5.02
CA ASN A 174 -10.88 5.08 3.60
C ASN A 174 -10.08 6.03 2.70
N THR A 175 -9.63 7.18 3.24
CA THR A 175 -8.77 8.12 2.49
C THR A 175 -7.41 7.53 2.13
N LYS A 176 -6.88 6.58 2.92
CA LYS A 176 -5.58 5.94 2.65
C LYS A 176 -5.62 5.13 1.36
N ILE A 177 -6.66 4.30 1.15
CA ILE A 177 -6.79 3.52 -0.08
C ILE A 177 -7.06 4.43 -1.28
N ALA A 178 -7.83 5.51 -1.11
CA ALA A 178 -8.10 6.45 -2.19
C ALA A 178 -6.82 7.15 -2.70
N VAL A 179 -5.89 7.51 -1.81
CA VAL A 179 -4.56 8.02 -2.22
C VAL A 179 -3.74 6.90 -2.88
N MET A 180 -3.65 5.74 -2.23
CA MET A 180 -2.74 4.67 -2.67
C MET A 180 -3.22 3.96 -3.94
N ALA A 181 -4.49 4.07 -4.32
CA ALA A 181 -5.05 3.45 -5.52
C ALA A 181 -4.32 3.88 -6.80
N PHE A 182 -3.84 5.11 -6.84
CA PHE A 182 -3.13 5.66 -8.00
C PHE A 182 -1.62 5.38 -7.97
N PHE A 183 -1.06 4.98 -6.82
CA PHE A 183 0.37 4.76 -6.67
C PHE A 183 0.94 3.77 -7.70
N PRO A 184 0.35 2.59 -7.96
CA PRO A 184 0.89 1.67 -8.97
C PRO A 184 0.88 2.26 -10.39
N PHE A 185 -0.11 3.10 -10.72
CA PHE A 185 -0.17 3.79 -12.02
C PHE A 185 0.86 4.91 -12.11
N ILE A 186 1.04 5.71 -11.05
CA ILE A 186 2.09 6.73 -10.96
C ILE A 186 3.44 6.06 -11.19
N PHE A 187 3.68 4.95 -10.50
CA PHE A 187 4.92 4.19 -10.60
C PHE A 187 5.15 3.65 -12.02
N TYR A 188 4.11 3.10 -12.66
CA TYR A 188 4.16 2.67 -14.07
C TYR A 188 4.43 3.83 -15.04
N VAL A 189 3.76 4.96 -14.88
CA VAL A 189 3.95 6.13 -15.74
C VAL A 189 5.38 6.67 -15.61
N ILE A 190 5.91 6.75 -14.39
CA ILE A 190 7.29 7.18 -14.14
C ILE A 190 8.30 6.21 -14.78
N GLU A 191 8.10 4.90 -14.63
CA GLU A 191 8.94 3.88 -15.29
C GLU A 191 8.96 4.09 -16.81
N ARG A 192 7.79 4.30 -17.42
CA ARG A 192 7.66 4.52 -18.88
C ARG A 192 8.30 5.83 -19.32
N LEU A 193 8.12 6.91 -18.56
CA LEU A 193 8.76 8.21 -18.83
C LEU A 193 10.29 8.16 -18.67
N ARG A 194 10.78 7.29 -17.78
CA ARG A 194 12.21 7.03 -17.61
C ARG A 194 12.76 6.28 -18.83
N GLU A 195 12.04 5.33 -19.40
CA GLU A 195 12.42 4.65 -20.65
C GLU A 195 12.38 5.61 -21.85
N ARG A 196 11.24 6.28 -22.08
CA ARG A 196 11.10 7.28 -23.15
C ARG A 196 10.15 8.41 -22.76
N PHE A 197 10.45 9.63 -23.21
CA PHE A 197 9.53 10.76 -23.02
C PHE A 197 8.23 10.53 -23.78
N SER A 198 7.10 10.92 -23.19
CA SER A 198 5.81 10.86 -23.83
C SER A 198 4.89 11.90 -23.18
N TRP A 199 4.45 12.90 -23.97
CA TRP A 199 3.59 13.97 -23.45
C TRP A 199 2.25 13.45 -22.90
N PRO A 200 1.57 12.42 -23.47
CA PRO A 200 0.34 11.89 -22.87
C PRO A 200 0.60 11.24 -21.51
N LEU A 201 1.76 10.59 -21.33
CA LEU A 201 2.16 10.03 -20.04
C LEU A 201 2.49 11.13 -19.03
N ALA A 202 3.10 12.24 -19.47
CA ALA A 202 3.35 13.39 -18.61
C ALA A 202 2.02 14.03 -18.14
N LEU A 203 1.03 14.17 -19.04
CA LEU A 203 -0.30 14.64 -18.67
C LEU A 203 -1.03 13.67 -17.73
N ALA A 204 -0.95 12.37 -18.01
CA ALA A 204 -1.50 11.34 -17.13
C ALA A 204 -0.87 11.40 -15.73
N LEU A 205 0.43 11.69 -15.63
CA LEU A 205 1.10 11.87 -14.34
C LEU A 205 0.51 13.04 -13.55
N VAL A 206 0.24 14.18 -14.19
CA VAL A 206 -0.43 15.33 -13.54
C VAL A 206 -1.76 14.89 -12.94
N LEU A 207 -2.61 14.22 -13.73
CA LEU A 207 -3.93 13.78 -13.29
C LEU A 207 -3.86 12.74 -12.17
N LEU A 208 -2.94 11.77 -12.25
CA LEU A 208 -2.79 10.75 -11.22
C LEU A 208 -2.30 11.35 -9.88
N LEU A 209 -1.40 12.34 -9.94
CA LEU A 209 -0.96 13.07 -8.75
C LEU A 209 -2.11 13.91 -8.17
N HIS A 210 -2.85 14.63 -9.01
CA HIS A 210 -4.05 15.37 -8.60
C HIS A 210 -5.08 14.46 -7.92
N PHE A 211 -5.40 13.31 -8.50
CA PHE A 211 -6.32 12.35 -7.89
C PHE A 211 -5.81 11.76 -6.57
N SER A 212 -4.49 11.64 -6.40
CA SER A 212 -3.89 11.23 -5.13
C SER A 212 -3.96 12.35 -4.07
N TYR A 213 -4.07 13.61 -4.49
CA TYR A 213 -4.14 14.78 -3.62
C TYR A 213 -5.57 15.06 -3.14
N MET A 214 -6.58 14.64 -3.89
CA MET A 214 -7.98 14.87 -3.55
C MET A 214 -8.39 14.35 -2.16
N PRO A 215 -8.04 13.11 -1.73
CA PRO A 215 -8.43 12.57 -0.42
C PRO A 215 -7.69 13.21 0.77
N SER A 216 -6.73 14.10 0.52
CA SER A 216 -6.06 14.92 1.53
C SER A 216 -5.25 14.16 2.60
N HIS A 217 -4.86 12.91 2.35
CA HIS A 217 -4.00 12.16 3.28
C HIS A 217 -2.50 12.41 3.02
N VAL A 218 -2.01 13.58 3.45
CA VAL A 218 -0.65 14.11 3.18
C VAL A 218 0.48 13.10 3.43
N GLN A 219 0.40 12.33 4.51
CA GLN A 219 1.43 11.33 4.85
C GLN A 219 1.53 10.18 3.83
N MET A 220 0.41 9.74 3.23
CA MET A 220 0.43 8.68 2.19
C MET A 220 0.96 9.23 0.87
N ILE A 221 0.58 10.47 0.53
CA ILE A 221 1.11 11.20 -0.62
C ILE A 221 2.64 11.33 -0.49
N PHE A 222 3.13 11.66 0.69
CA PHE A 222 4.56 11.72 0.98
C PHE A 222 5.25 10.37 0.72
N TYR A 223 4.65 9.25 1.11
CA TYR A 223 5.24 7.92 0.84
C TYR A 223 5.27 7.56 -0.64
N ILE A 224 4.30 8.01 -1.44
CA ILE A 224 4.35 7.90 -2.91
C ILE A 224 5.57 8.64 -3.45
N TYR A 225 5.77 9.90 -3.05
CA TYR A 225 6.92 10.70 -3.45
C TYR A 225 8.24 10.12 -2.98
N LEU A 226 8.30 9.62 -1.75
CA LEU A 226 9.48 8.98 -1.19
C LEU A 226 9.86 7.74 -2.00
N ALA A 227 8.90 6.86 -2.28
CA ALA A 227 9.14 5.66 -3.06
C ALA A 227 9.64 5.98 -4.47
N VAL A 228 8.98 6.90 -5.18
CA VAL A 228 9.36 7.32 -6.54
C VAL A 228 10.70 8.08 -6.53
N GLY A 229 10.94 8.93 -5.54
CA GLY A 229 12.18 9.68 -5.37
C GLY A 229 13.38 8.76 -5.16
N VAL A 230 13.27 7.79 -4.24
CA VAL A 230 14.31 6.76 -4.03
C VAL A 230 14.53 5.93 -5.30
N TYR A 231 13.46 5.61 -6.03
CA TYR A 231 13.57 4.89 -7.31
C TYR A 231 14.36 5.69 -8.36
N LEU A 232 14.03 6.96 -8.56
CA LEU A 232 14.74 7.82 -9.51
C LEU A 232 16.20 8.04 -9.08
N LEU A 233 16.43 8.26 -7.78
CA LEU A 233 17.77 8.38 -7.22
C LEU A 233 18.60 7.11 -7.43
N PHE A 234 18.01 5.94 -7.22
CA PHE A 234 18.68 4.66 -7.44
C PHE A 234 19.14 4.51 -8.91
N PHE A 235 18.28 4.81 -9.88
CA PHE A 235 18.66 4.73 -11.30
C PHE A 235 19.62 5.83 -11.73
N LEU A 236 19.55 7.01 -11.11
CA LEU A 236 20.51 8.09 -11.30
C LEU A 236 21.91 7.65 -10.84
N ILE A 237 22.04 7.21 -9.59
CA ILE A 237 23.30 6.74 -8.99
C ILE A 237 23.84 5.55 -9.79
N LYS A 238 23.00 4.54 -10.06
CA LYS A 238 23.42 3.36 -10.80
C LYS A 238 23.94 3.72 -12.19
N GLY A 239 23.27 4.62 -12.91
CA GLY A 239 23.71 5.08 -14.23
C GLY A 239 25.01 5.90 -14.22
N LEU A 240 25.26 6.66 -13.15
CA LEU A 240 26.51 7.43 -12.97
C LEU A 240 27.70 6.53 -12.59
N LEU A 241 27.47 5.49 -11.79
CA LEU A 241 28.51 4.55 -11.36
C LEU A 241 28.87 3.51 -12.44
N GLN A 242 27.99 3.29 -13.42
CA GLN A 242 28.23 2.31 -14.47
C GLN A 242 29.21 2.87 -15.52
N LYS A 243 30.47 2.44 -15.46
CA LYS A 243 31.46 2.70 -16.52
C LYS A 243 30.97 2.09 -17.83
N LYS A 244 31.28 2.74 -18.97
CA LYS A 244 31.06 2.19 -20.33
C LYS A 244 31.70 0.79 -20.38
N SER A 245 30.89 -0.24 -20.25
CA SER A 245 31.28 -1.64 -20.40
C SER A 245 30.46 -2.21 -21.54
N GLU A 246 31.13 -2.85 -22.48
CA GLU A 246 30.51 -3.49 -23.66
C GLU A 246 29.52 -4.60 -23.29
N ALA A 247 29.57 -5.11 -22.05
CA ALA A 247 28.74 -6.21 -21.56
C ALA A 247 27.36 -5.80 -21.00
N ALA A 248 27.08 -4.50 -20.85
CA ALA A 248 25.79 -4.03 -20.34
C ALA A 248 24.80 -3.75 -21.49
N PRO A 249 23.63 -4.42 -21.57
CA PRO A 249 22.66 -4.23 -22.65
C PRO A 249 22.03 -2.83 -22.70
N THR A 250 22.25 -1.99 -21.67
CA THR A 250 21.79 -0.61 -21.61
C THR A 250 22.94 0.27 -21.14
N SER A 251 23.28 1.30 -21.91
CA SER A 251 24.34 2.25 -21.54
C SER A 251 24.01 2.94 -20.22
N GLY A 252 25.00 3.08 -19.31
CA GLY A 252 24.84 3.85 -18.07
C GLY A 252 24.33 5.28 -18.32
N SER A 253 24.67 5.86 -19.48
CA SER A 253 24.16 7.15 -19.92
C SER A 253 22.65 7.19 -20.17
N ALA A 254 22.05 6.08 -20.62
CA ALA A 254 20.61 5.99 -20.82
C ALA A 254 19.88 5.93 -19.47
N LEU A 255 20.45 5.26 -18.47
CA LEU A 255 19.84 5.13 -17.14
C LEU A 255 19.77 6.47 -16.41
N TRP A 256 20.89 7.19 -16.28
CA TRP A 256 20.90 8.45 -15.53
C TRP A 256 20.13 9.56 -16.26
N LYS A 257 20.23 9.64 -17.60
CA LYS A 257 19.43 10.59 -18.40
C LYS A 257 17.94 10.29 -18.32
N GLY A 258 17.57 9.02 -18.35
CA GLY A 258 16.19 8.58 -18.17
C GLY A 258 15.66 8.97 -16.79
N ALA A 259 16.44 8.74 -15.73
CA ALA A 259 16.09 9.11 -14.36
C ALA A 259 15.94 10.62 -14.19
N LEU A 260 16.89 11.41 -14.71
CA LEU A 260 16.82 12.87 -14.69
C LEU A 260 15.59 13.39 -15.42
N ARG A 261 15.32 12.86 -16.63
CA ARG A 261 14.13 13.22 -17.41
C ARG A 261 12.84 12.93 -16.65
N ALA A 262 12.68 11.73 -16.11
CA ALA A 262 11.49 11.36 -15.35
C ALA A 262 11.36 12.22 -14.08
N GLY A 263 12.48 12.57 -13.43
CA GLY A 263 12.52 13.48 -12.28
C GLY A 263 12.06 14.89 -12.61
N VAL A 264 12.52 15.46 -13.73
CA VAL A 264 12.06 16.78 -14.21
C VAL A 264 10.56 16.75 -14.52
N VAL A 265 10.08 15.72 -15.20
CA VAL A 265 8.65 15.57 -15.51
C VAL A 265 7.83 15.39 -14.23
N LEU A 266 8.31 14.62 -13.25
CA LEU A 266 7.66 14.49 -11.94
C LEU A 266 7.58 15.83 -11.22
N ALA A 267 8.66 16.62 -11.19
CA ALA A 267 8.66 17.93 -10.55
C ALA A 267 7.64 18.88 -11.20
N LEU A 268 7.65 18.98 -12.53
CA LEU A 268 6.68 19.80 -13.27
C LEU A 268 5.25 19.31 -13.07
N ALA A 269 5.02 18.00 -13.11
CA ALA A 269 3.71 17.42 -12.91
C ALA A 269 3.19 17.65 -11.48
N SER A 270 4.09 17.63 -10.49
CA SER A 270 3.76 17.90 -9.09
C SER A 270 3.37 19.36 -8.86
N VAL A 271 4.06 20.31 -9.51
CA VAL A 271 3.70 21.74 -9.45
C VAL A 271 2.32 21.96 -10.07
N LEU A 272 2.03 21.34 -11.22
CA LEU A 272 0.72 21.47 -11.87
C LEU A 272 -0.39 20.80 -11.03
N ALA A 273 -0.17 19.59 -10.55
CA ALA A 273 -1.14 18.90 -9.68
C ALA A 273 -1.37 19.66 -8.37
N PHE A 274 -0.32 20.23 -7.77
CA PHE A 274 -0.46 21.08 -6.59
C PHE A 274 -1.24 22.36 -6.92
N ALA A 275 -0.97 23.01 -8.06
CA ALA A 275 -1.72 24.18 -8.50
C ALA A 275 -3.22 23.90 -8.66
N MET A 276 -3.58 22.68 -9.09
CA MET A 276 -4.97 22.23 -9.22
C MET A 276 -5.67 22.05 -7.86
N ASP A 277 -4.94 21.86 -6.76
CA ASP A 277 -5.47 21.75 -5.38
C ASP A 277 -4.95 22.88 -4.46
N ALA A 278 -4.43 23.98 -5.03
CA ALA A 278 -3.69 24.98 -4.27
C ALA A 278 -4.57 25.72 -3.27
N ASP A 279 -5.83 26.01 -3.60
CA ASP A 279 -6.81 26.59 -2.68
C ASP A 279 -6.95 25.76 -1.39
N LYS A 280 -6.97 24.44 -1.50
CA LYS A 280 -7.03 23.53 -0.34
C LYS A 280 -5.71 23.52 0.43
N TYR A 281 -4.60 23.22 -0.25
CA TYR A 281 -3.31 23.02 0.43
C TYR A 281 -2.67 24.31 0.94
N LEU A 282 -2.88 25.46 0.29
CA LEU A 282 -2.44 26.75 0.81
C LEU A 282 -3.22 27.13 2.08
N SER A 283 -4.53 26.88 2.12
CA SER A 283 -5.34 27.06 3.34
C SER A 283 -4.82 26.20 4.50
N VAL A 284 -4.40 24.97 4.22
CA VAL A 284 -3.78 24.09 5.22
C VAL A 284 -2.42 24.61 5.65
N LEU A 285 -1.60 25.10 4.73
CA LEU A 285 -0.28 25.65 5.05
C LEU A 285 -0.40 26.87 5.97
N GLU A 286 -1.35 27.77 5.68
CA GLU A 286 -1.67 28.92 6.53
C GLU A 286 -2.16 28.48 7.91
N TYR A 287 -3.06 27.50 7.98
CA TYR A 287 -3.59 27.02 9.25
C TYR A 287 -2.59 26.17 10.07
N SER A 288 -1.59 25.57 9.41
CA SER A 288 -0.74 24.55 10.05
C SER A 288 0.02 25.06 11.29
N SER A 289 0.39 26.34 11.33
CA SER A 289 1.05 26.99 12.47
C SER A 289 0.17 27.03 13.73
N TYR A 290 -1.15 27.14 13.56
CA TYR A 290 -2.16 27.19 14.62
C TYR A 290 -2.66 25.81 15.05
N SER A 291 -2.08 24.74 14.50
CA SER A 291 -2.45 23.36 14.79
C SER A 291 -1.35 22.63 15.56
N THR A 292 -1.66 21.44 16.06
CA THR A 292 -0.66 20.53 16.67
C THR A 292 0.49 20.17 15.72
N ARG A 293 0.38 20.46 14.42
CA ARG A 293 1.44 20.22 13.42
C ARG A 293 2.43 21.37 13.28
N GLY A 294 2.15 22.52 13.90
CA GLY A 294 3.00 23.71 13.86
C GLY A 294 3.42 24.22 15.24
N SER A 295 2.63 23.93 16.28
CA SER A 295 2.95 24.25 17.67
C SER A 295 2.54 23.10 18.60
N ASN A 296 3.27 22.94 19.71
CA ASN A 296 2.89 21.98 20.76
C ASN A 296 1.57 22.43 21.40
N PRO A 297 0.71 21.49 21.86
CA PRO A 297 -0.52 21.85 22.58
C PRO A 297 -0.25 22.81 23.75
N ILE A 298 -1.13 23.79 23.96
CA ILE A 298 -1.01 24.82 25.02
C ILE A 298 -1.06 24.19 26.43
N VAL A 299 -1.64 23.00 26.56
CA VAL A 299 -1.70 22.24 27.80
C VAL A 299 -0.80 21.02 27.67
N ASP A 300 0.38 21.06 28.28
CA ASP A 300 1.27 19.91 28.37
C ASP A 300 0.55 18.76 29.08
N ALA A 301 0.49 17.61 28.42
CA ALA A 301 0.16 16.36 29.07
C ALA A 301 1.32 15.99 30.01
N LYS A 302 1.21 16.42 31.26
CA LYS A 302 2.07 16.11 32.42
C LYS A 302 3.48 16.71 32.37
N GLN A 303 3.72 17.64 33.30
CA GLN A 303 5.07 18.02 33.75
C GLN A 303 5.87 16.77 34.14
N GLY A 304 6.95 16.47 33.43
CA GLY A 304 7.94 15.47 33.88
C GLY A 304 8.65 14.64 32.82
N THR A 305 8.10 14.50 31.61
CA THR A 305 8.83 13.88 30.50
C THR A 305 9.37 14.99 29.61
N GLY A 306 10.68 15.24 29.68
CA GLY A 306 11.35 16.21 28.83
C GLY A 306 11.12 15.87 27.36
N SER A 307 10.10 16.47 26.76
CA SER A 307 9.79 16.29 25.35
C SER A 307 10.98 16.78 24.53
N LYS A 308 11.63 15.84 23.84
CA LYS A 308 12.73 16.11 22.90
C LYS A 308 12.16 16.63 21.57
N THR A 309 11.18 17.54 21.61
CA THR A 309 10.61 18.13 20.40
C THR A 309 11.62 18.96 19.65
N ILE A 310 11.64 18.78 18.34
CA ILE A 310 12.24 19.74 17.42
C ILE A 310 11.19 20.81 17.15
N GLN A 311 11.63 22.08 17.14
CA GLN A 311 10.77 23.24 16.92
C GLN A 311 9.94 23.06 15.62
N GLY A 312 8.61 23.20 15.70
CA GLY A 312 7.72 23.20 14.54
C GLY A 312 7.23 21.84 14.03
N GLY A 313 7.19 20.80 14.88
CA GLY A 313 6.67 19.46 14.55
C GLY A 313 5.91 18.81 15.70
N LEU A 314 5.44 17.57 15.49
CA LEU A 314 4.79 16.79 16.54
C LEU A 314 5.78 16.40 17.65
N ASP A 315 5.28 16.20 18.87
CA ASP A 315 6.03 15.52 19.93
C ASP A 315 6.60 14.17 19.48
N TYR A 316 7.85 13.87 19.89
CA TYR A 316 8.54 12.66 19.44
C TYR A 316 7.85 11.39 19.92
N ASP A 317 7.41 11.34 21.19
CA ASP A 317 6.74 10.16 21.75
C ASP A 317 5.36 9.96 21.10
N TYR A 318 4.66 11.06 20.84
CA TYR A 318 3.42 11.02 20.08
C TYR A 318 3.64 10.60 18.62
N ALA A 319 4.64 11.15 17.92
CA ALA A 319 4.96 10.82 16.54
C ALA A 319 5.34 9.34 16.38
N THR A 320 6.04 8.79 17.36
CA THR A 320 6.54 7.39 17.38
C THR A 320 5.63 6.40 18.11
N SER A 321 4.44 6.82 18.55
CA SER A 321 3.52 5.98 19.34
C SER A 321 3.19 4.62 18.69
N TRP A 322 3.00 4.55 17.36
CA TRP A 322 2.82 3.28 16.62
C TRP A 322 4.06 2.85 15.84
N SER A 323 5.19 2.74 16.55
CA SER A 323 6.42 2.16 15.99
C SER A 323 6.27 0.64 15.86
N PHE A 324 6.67 0.10 14.71
CA PHE A 324 6.62 -1.34 14.44
C PHE A 324 7.89 -2.00 14.97
N ALA A 325 7.89 -2.75 16.07
CA ALA A 325 9.16 -3.30 16.55
C ALA A 325 9.74 -4.35 15.58
N PRO A 326 11.07 -4.55 15.53
CA PRO A 326 11.68 -5.63 14.76
C PRO A 326 11.08 -7.01 15.06
N GLY A 327 10.69 -7.26 16.32
CA GLY A 327 9.99 -8.49 16.71
C GLY A 327 8.65 -8.69 16.01
N GLU A 328 7.91 -7.61 15.73
CA GLU A 328 6.58 -7.66 15.07
C GLU A 328 6.65 -8.15 13.62
N MET A 329 7.85 -8.22 13.02
CA MET A 329 8.06 -8.88 11.72
C MET A 329 7.63 -10.36 11.74
N MET A 330 7.60 -11.01 12.91
CA MET A 330 7.08 -12.36 13.03
C MET A 330 5.62 -12.48 12.58
N THR A 331 4.85 -11.39 12.65
CA THR A 331 3.47 -11.33 12.14
C THR A 331 3.36 -11.52 10.63
N TRP A 332 4.47 -11.40 9.89
CA TRP A 332 4.51 -11.70 8.46
C TRP A 332 4.45 -13.22 8.20
N ILE A 333 4.97 -14.03 9.12
CA ILE A 333 4.98 -15.49 9.03
C ILE A 333 3.79 -16.09 9.80
N VAL A 334 3.60 -15.66 11.05
CA VAL A 334 2.54 -16.13 11.95
C VAL A 334 1.67 -14.94 12.34
N PRO A 335 0.49 -14.74 11.74
CA PRO A 335 -0.32 -13.53 11.96
C PRO A 335 -0.68 -13.30 13.43
N SER A 336 -0.91 -14.36 14.20
CA SER A 336 -1.28 -14.32 15.61
C SER A 336 -0.10 -14.09 16.58
N TRP A 337 1.12 -13.90 16.10
CA TRP A 337 2.32 -13.84 16.96
C TRP A 337 2.23 -12.78 18.05
N TYR A 338 1.75 -11.57 17.75
CA TYR A 338 1.49 -10.51 18.75
C TYR A 338 0.01 -10.40 19.16
N GLY A 339 -0.76 -11.47 18.96
CA GLY A 339 -2.20 -11.47 19.10
C GLY A 339 -2.90 -10.74 17.96
N PHE A 340 -4.21 -10.54 18.15
CA PHE A 340 -5.06 -9.75 17.27
C PHE A 340 -5.55 -8.53 18.05
N GLY A 341 -6.05 -7.52 17.37
CA GLY A 341 -6.61 -6.34 18.01
C GLY A 341 -7.86 -6.60 18.84
N GLN A 342 -8.72 -5.59 18.87
CA GLN A 342 -10.04 -5.68 19.47
C GLN A 342 -10.87 -6.85 18.91
N MET A 343 -11.17 -7.83 19.76
CA MET A 343 -12.04 -8.97 19.43
C MET A 343 -13.15 -9.13 20.45
N LYS A 344 -14.31 -9.64 19.99
CA LYS A 344 -15.40 -10.03 20.89
C LYS A 344 -14.99 -11.26 21.69
N TYR A 345 -15.11 -11.15 23.01
CA TYR A 345 -14.77 -12.21 23.95
C TYR A 345 -15.90 -12.40 24.97
N LYS A 346 -16.18 -13.68 25.25
CA LYS A 346 -17.11 -14.12 26.28
C LYS A 346 -16.46 -15.26 27.06
N GLY A 347 -16.07 -14.99 28.30
CA GLY A 347 -15.40 -15.97 29.14
C GLY A 347 -15.07 -15.43 30.52
N VAL A 348 -14.07 -16.03 31.16
CA VAL A 348 -13.74 -15.77 32.57
C VAL A 348 -13.40 -14.29 32.82
N PHE A 349 -12.66 -13.64 31.92
CA PHE A 349 -12.30 -12.22 32.04
C PHE A 349 -13.47 -11.25 31.94
N THR A 350 -14.60 -11.71 31.42
CA THR A 350 -15.81 -10.88 31.24
C THR A 350 -16.97 -11.39 32.10
N ASN A 351 -16.71 -12.28 33.06
CA ASN A 351 -17.76 -12.95 33.85
C ASN A 351 -18.85 -13.58 32.95
N ASN A 352 -18.44 -14.17 31.83
CA ASN A 352 -19.31 -14.72 30.80
C ASN A 352 -20.27 -13.69 30.16
N GLN A 353 -19.95 -12.40 30.22
CA GLN A 353 -20.64 -11.35 29.44
C GLN A 353 -19.92 -11.11 28.12
N ASP A 354 -20.65 -10.65 27.11
CA ASP A 354 -20.05 -10.24 25.84
C ASP A 354 -19.34 -8.90 26.03
N ALA A 355 -18.03 -8.88 25.83
CA ALA A 355 -17.23 -7.65 25.80
C ALA A 355 -16.24 -7.67 24.65
N THR A 356 -15.73 -6.50 24.26
CA THR A 356 -14.63 -6.38 23.31
C THR A 356 -13.35 -6.16 24.10
N LEU A 357 -12.38 -7.07 23.94
CA LEU A 357 -11.06 -6.97 24.56
C LEU A 357 -10.01 -6.82 23.47
N ASP A 358 -8.96 -6.05 23.75
CA ASP A 358 -7.77 -6.01 22.90
C ASP A 358 -6.84 -7.17 23.27
N PHE A 359 -6.52 -8.03 22.31
CA PHE A 359 -5.62 -9.16 22.50
C PHE A 359 -4.21 -8.88 21.99
N TYR A 360 -3.95 -7.66 21.51
CA TYR A 360 -2.64 -7.24 21.07
C TYR A 360 -1.77 -6.98 22.29
N TRP A 361 -0.60 -7.63 22.32
CA TRP A 361 0.36 -7.52 23.43
C TRP A 361 1.73 -7.00 22.98
N GLY A 362 1.81 -6.46 21.76
CA GLY A 362 3.04 -5.87 21.24
C GLY A 362 3.30 -4.45 21.76
N PRO A 363 4.36 -3.80 21.26
CA PRO A 363 4.83 -2.50 21.77
C PRO A 363 3.98 -1.30 21.33
N GLN A 364 3.07 -1.46 20.36
CA GLN A 364 2.13 -0.42 19.97
C GLN A 364 1.02 -0.24 21.03
N PRO A 365 0.32 0.91 21.09
CA PRO A 365 -0.80 1.08 22.00
C PRO A 365 -1.94 0.09 21.74
N PHE A 366 -2.19 -0.19 20.47
CA PHE A 366 -3.14 -1.18 19.95
C PHE A 366 -2.92 -1.34 18.44
N THR A 367 -3.42 -2.42 17.84
CA THR A 367 -3.51 -2.55 16.37
C THR A 367 -4.77 -3.30 15.98
N HIS A 368 -5.37 -2.94 14.85
CA HIS A 368 -6.54 -3.68 14.32
C HIS A 368 -6.15 -4.96 13.59
N ALA A 369 -4.91 -5.05 13.08
CA ALA A 369 -4.44 -6.22 12.35
C ALA A 369 -2.94 -6.43 12.47
N PRO A 370 -2.49 -7.69 12.41
CA PRO A 370 -1.11 -8.00 12.12
C PRO A 370 -0.72 -7.54 10.71
N GLN A 371 0.58 -7.32 10.50
CA GLN A 371 1.14 -6.94 9.20
C GLN A 371 1.25 -8.14 8.24
N TYR A 372 0.34 -9.11 8.33
CA TYR A 372 0.39 -10.35 7.56
C TYR A 372 0.04 -10.13 6.08
N MET A 373 0.82 -10.77 5.20
CA MET A 373 0.72 -10.60 3.74
C MET A 373 0.71 -11.92 2.96
N GLY A 374 0.64 -13.05 3.68
CA GLY A 374 0.70 -14.38 3.11
C GLY A 374 2.12 -14.97 3.16
N VAL A 375 2.30 -16.03 3.95
CA VAL A 375 3.61 -16.68 4.11
C VAL A 375 4.17 -17.24 2.79
N VAL A 376 3.30 -17.78 1.92
CA VAL A 376 3.67 -18.24 0.58
C VAL A 376 4.15 -17.08 -0.30
N VAL A 377 3.52 -15.91 -0.19
CA VAL A 377 3.89 -14.70 -0.92
C VAL A 377 5.29 -14.24 -0.50
N LEU A 378 5.59 -14.26 0.80
CA LEU A 378 6.92 -13.93 1.33
C LEU A 378 8.02 -14.84 0.79
N PHE A 379 7.80 -16.16 0.81
CA PHE A 379 8.80 -17.10 0.28
C PHE A 379 8.99 -16.95 -1.24
N LEU A 380 7.91 -16.71 -1.99
CA LEU A 380 7.99 -16.39 -3.42
C LEU A 380 8.75 -15.09 -3.66
N ALA A 381 8.56 -14.08 -2.80
CA ALA A 381 9.26 -12.80 -2.90
C ALA A 381 10.75 -12.94 -2.64
N LEU A 382 11.14 -13.71 -1.61
CA LEU A 382 12.54 -14.03 -1.33
C LEU A 382 13.18 -14.79 -2.49
N PHE A 383 12.50 -15.81 -3.01
CA PHE A 383 12.95 -16.56 -4.19
C PHE A 383 13.10 -15.64 -5.42
N GLY A 384 12.11 -14.78 -5.66
CA GLY A 384 12.11 -13.79 -6.73
C GLY A 384 13.27 -12.81 -6.63
N PHE A 385 13.55 -12.31 -5.42
CA PHE A 385 14.68 -11.43 -5.16
C PHE A 385 16.01 -12.12 -5.44
N VAL A 386 16.24 -13.32 -4.89
CA VAL A 386 17.49 -14.06 -5.05
C VAL A 386 17.77 -14.39 -6.52
N LYS A 387 16.74 -14.88 -7.25
CA LYS A 387 16.88 -15.27 -8.66
C LYS A 387 17.06 -14.09 -9.60
N ASN A 388 16.47 -12.93 -9.29
CA ASN A 388 16.50 -11.75 -10.14
C ASN A 388 17.36 -10.62 -9.55
N ARG A 389 18.29 -10.91 -8.63
CA ARG A 389 19.14 -9.92 -7.94
C ARG A 389 19.98 -9.02 -8.86
N LYS A 390 20.14 -9.38 -10.14
CA LYS A 390 20.83 -8.57 -11.15
C LYS A 390 19.91 -7.54 -11.80
N ASP A 391 18.60 -7.74 -11.75
CA ASP A 391 17.62 -6.80 -12.26
C ASP A 391 17.63 -5.52 -11.41
N PRO A 392 17.91 -4.34 -12.01
CA PRO A 392 17.90 -3.07 -11.29
C PRO A 392 16.58 -2.78 -10.56
N PHE A 393 15.44 -3.19 -11.12
CA PHE A 393 14.15 -2.96 -10.50
C PHE A 393 13.99 -3.80 -9.23
N VAL A 394 14.40 -5.07 -9.26
CA VAL A 394 14.37 -5.97 -8.10
C VAL A 394 15.30 -5.47 -6.99
N GLN A 395 16.48 -4.93 -7.35
CA GLN A 395 17.37 -4.28 -6.39
C GLN A 395 16.71 -3.08 -5.72
N TYR A 396 16.05 -2.21 -6.49
CA TYR A 396 15.28 -1.10 -5.94
C TYR A 396 14.18 -1.57 -4.97
N LEU A 397 13.40 -2.59 -5.35
CA LEU A 397 12.34 -3.12 -4.47
C LEU A 397 12.92 -3.59 -3.13
N GLY A 398 14.04 -4.32 -3.15
CA GLY A 398 14.73 -4.75 -1.93
C GLY A 398 15.22 -3.57 -1.08
N ILE A 399 15.84 -2.56 -1.70
CA ILE A 399 16.28 -1.34 -1.01
C ILE A 399 15.09 -0.64 -0.35
N MET A 400 13.99 -0.47 -1.08
CA MET A 400 12.83 0.26 -0.58
C MET A 400 12.09 -0.50 0.52
N ILE A 401 12.05 -1.84 0.46
CA ILE A 401 11.51 -2.67 1.54
C ILE A 401 12.33 -2.48 2.82
N VAL A 402 13.66 -2.63 2.75
CA VAL A 402 14.54 -2.46 3.91
C VAL A 402 14.45 -1.02 4.45
N PHE A 403 14.48 -0.02 3.58
CA PHE A 403 14.37 1.38 3.96
C PHE A 403 13.03 1.69 4.66
N SER A 404 11.92 1.15 4.13
CA SER A 404 10.60 1.31 4.74
C SER A 404 10.54 0.65 6.11
N MET A 405 11.15 -0.53 6.29
CA MET A 405 11.21 -1.19 7.60
C MET A 405 12.01 -0.36 8.62
N LEU A 406 13.17 0.16 8.23
CA LEU A 406 14.00 0.98 9.12
C LEU A 406 13.30 2.27 9.56
N ILE A 407 12.43 2.84 8.72
CA ILE A 407 11.56 3.95 9.13
C ILE A 407 10.41 3.45 10.02
N ALA A 408 9.77 2.34 9.65
CA ALA A 408 8.63 1.77 10.38
C ALA A 408 8.99 1.41 11.82
N PHE A 409 10.25 1.03 12.06
CA PHE A 409 10.75 0.71 13.39
C PHE A 409 10.71 1.87 14.38
N GLY A 410 10.65 3.12 13.90
CA GLY A 410 10.44 4.29 14.76
C GLY A 410 11.35 4.28 15.99
N ARG A 411 10.77 4.42 17.19
CA ARG A 411 11.53 4.44 18.46
C ARG A 411 12.15 3.09 18.86
N GLU A 412 11.70 1.99 18.27
CA GLU A 412 12.18 0.63 18.57
C GLU A 412 13.54 0.35 17.90
N LEU A 413 13.82 1.01 16.78
CA LEU A 413 15.15 1.05 16.15
C LEU A 413 15.36 2.42 15.48
N PRO A 414 15.74 3.46 16.24
CA PRO A 414 15.64 4.87 15.81
C PRO A 414 16.66 5.31 14.75
N ILE A 415 17.46 4.41 14.19
CA ILE A 415 18.61 4.74 13.31
C ILE A 415 18.18 5.62 12.13
N VAL A 416 17.19 5.18 11.35
CA VAL A 416 16.73 5.90 10.15
C VAL A 416 15.60 6.86 10.50
N TYR A 417 14.71 6.47 11.42
CA TYR A 417 13.60 7.32 11.82
C TYR A 417 14.06 8.63 12.44
N ASP A 418 15.04 8.64 13.36
CA ASP A 418 15.56 9.88 13.95
C ASP A 418 16.19 10.78 12.88
N LEU A 419 16.96 10.21 11.94
CA LEU A 419 17.53 11.01 10.85
C LEU A 419 16.43 11.71 10.04
N MET A 420 15.35 10.99 9.72
CA MET A 420 14.21 11.54 8.99
C MET A 420 13.45 12.58 9.82
N TYR A 421 13.10 12.26 11.06
CA TYR A 421 12.39 13.14 11.97
C TYR A 421 13.15 14.44 12.22
N ARG A 422 14.47 14.39 12.36
CA ARG A 422 15.25 15.58 12.71
C ARG A 422 15.62 16.48 11.53
N TYR A 423 15.88 15.89 10.36
CA TYR A 423 16.48 16.62 9.25
C TYR A 423 15.65 16.60 7.97
N PHE A 424 14.75 15.63 7.79
CA PHE A 424 14.00 15.54 6.54
C PHE A 424 12.83 16.55 6.56
N PRO A 425 12.71 17.41 5.53
CA PRO A 425 11.70 18.46 5.51
C PRO A 425 10.29 17.93 5.78
N MET A 426 9.59 18.56 6.73
CA MET A 426 8.19 18.28 7.09
C MET A 426 7.93 16.87 7.65
N PHE A 427 8.95 16.00 7.79
CA PHE A 427 8.74 14.63 8.25
C PHE A 427 8.35 14.55 9.73
N ASN A 428 8.85 15.47 10.55
CA ASN A 428 8.45 15.63 11.96
C ASN A 428 6.96 15.98 12.16
N LYS A 429 6.24 16.29 11.08
CA LYS A 429 4.80 16.50 11.11
C LYS A 429 4.00 15.21 10.92
N PHE A 430 4.63 14.06 10.74
CA PHE A 430 3.95 12.77 10.56
C PHE A 430 3.91 11.95 11.86
N ARG A 431 2.88 11.11 12.03
CA ARG A 431 2.74 10.18 13.16
C ARG A 431 2.62 8.75 12.67
N ILE A 432 2.78 7.77 13.54
CA ILE A 432 2.58 6.34 13.23
C ILE A 432 3.61 5.89 12.17
N PRO A 433 4.87 5.63 12.59
CA PRO A 433 5.95 5.25 11.68
C PRO A 433 5.61 4.00 10.85
N SER A 434 4.86 3.05 11.44
CA SER A 434 4.40 1.84 10.77
C SER A 434 3.57 2.08 9.50
N MET A 435 3.04 3.30 9.26
CA MET A 435 2.28 3.59 8.05
C MET A 435 3.07 3.35 6.76
N ILE A 436 4.39 3.54 6.78
CA ILE A 436 5.24 3.33 5.60
C ILE A 436 5.27 1.85 5.15
N LEU A 437 4.87 0.91 6.00
CA LEU A 437 4.80 -0.52 5.67
C LEU A 437 3.82 -0.83 4.54
N VAL A 438 2.93 0.10 4.17
CA VAL A 438 2.16 0.01 2.93
C VAL A 438 3.06 -0.26 1.72
N LEU A 439 4.26 0.32 1.68
CA LEU A 439 5.20 0.12 0.58
C LEU A 439 5.75 -1.31 0.57
N VAL A 440 6.02 -1.88 1.76
CA VAL A 440 6.41 -3.29 1.91
C VAL A 440 5.29 -4.21 1.40
N GLN A 441 4.06 -3.92 1.81
CA GLN A 441 2.85 -4.68 1.45
C GLN A 441 2.54 -4.62 -0.06
N ILE A 442 3.07 -3.63 -0.78
CA ILE A 442 2.96 -3.50 -2.24
C ILE A 442 4.13 -4.19 -2.95
N PHE A 443 5.36 -4.00 -2.49
CA PHE A 443 6.55 -4.46 -3.18
C PHE A 443 6.83 -5.96 -2.99
N ILE A 444 6.45 -6.54 -1.85
CA ILE A 444 6.58 -7.98 -1.61
C ILE A 444 5.77 -8.80 -2.65
N PRO A 445 4.47 -8.53 -2.89
CA PRO A 445 3.71 -9.19 -3.97
C PRO A 445 4.34 -9.05 -5.36
N ILE A 446 4.91 -7.89 -5.68
CA ILE A 446 5.62 -7.69 -6.96
C ILE A 446 6.85 -8.60 -7.04
N LEU A 447 7.66 -8.69 -5.97
CA LEU A 447 8.79 -9.62 -5.90
C LEU A 447 8.33 -11.08 -5.99
N ALA A 448 7.18 -11.42 -5.38
CA ALA A 448 6.60 -12.75 -5.50
C ALA A 448 6.27 -13.10 -6.96
N ALA A 449 5.80 -12.13 -7.74
CA ALA A 449 5.57 -12.28 -9.18
C ALA A 449 6.86 -12.62 -9.94
N TYR A 450 7.98 -11.96 -9.61
CA TYR A 450 9.30 -12.31 -10.17
C TYR A 450 9.69 -13.75 -9.80
N GLY A 451 9.38 -14.18 -8.58
CA GLY A 451 9.56 -15.56 -8.13
C GLY A 451 8.78 -16.55 -8.99
N ILE A 452 7.47 -16.31 -9.16
CA ILE A 452 6.59 -17.14 -10.00
C ILE A 452 7.09 -17.18 -11.45
N ALA A 453 7.45 -16.04 -12.04
CA ALA A 453 7.92 -16.01 -13.42
C ALA A 453 9.26 -16.72 -13.61
N SER A 454 10.18 -16.59 -12.64
CA SER A 454 11.46 -17.32 -12.68
C SER A 454 11.23 -18.82 -12.57
N PHE A 455 10.33 -19.24 -11.68
CA PHE A 455 9.92 -20.63 -11.54
C PHE A 455 9.31 -21.18 -12.83
N LEU A 456 8.39 -20.44 -13.47
CA LEU A 456 7.75 -20.86 -14.72
C LEU A 456 8.73 -20.89 -15.90
N ARG A 457 9.69 -19.95 -15.96
CA ARG A 457 10.73 -19.95 -16.99
C ARG A 457 11.65 -21.15 -16.83
N GLU A 458 12.15 -21.38 -15.62
CA GLU A 458 13.00 -22.54 -15.33
C GLU A 458 12.26 -23.83 -15.70
N ARG A 459 10.97 -23.98 -15.37
CA ARG A 459 10.17 -25.16 -15.78
C ARG A 459 10.17 -25.41 -17.30
N GLN A 460 10.11 -24.36 -18.11
CA GLN A 460 10.06 -24.45 -19.58
C GLN A 460 11.43 -24.79 -20.20
N GLU A 461 12.53 -24.38 -19.55
CA GLU A 461 13.91 -24.59 -20.02
C GLU A 461 14.47 -25.98 -19.65
N LEU A 462 13.73 -26.81 -18.90
CA LEU A 462 14.15 -28.14 -18.46
C LEU A 462 14.11 -29.19 -19.60
N GLN A 463 15.13 -29.18 -20.44
CA GLN A 463 15.64 -30.36 -21.17
C GLN A 463 17.13 -30.56 -20.81
N GLY A 464 17.47 -31.64 -20.07
CA GLY A 464 18.87 -32.03 -19.78
C GLY A 464 19.34 -32.00 -18.31
N GLY A 465 20.62 -32.30 -18.07
CA GLY A 465 21.25 -32.60 -16.76
C GLY A 465 21.26 -31.49 -15.69
N GLU A 466 20.89 -30.25 -16.01
CA GLU A 466 20.68 -29.18 -15.01
C GLU A 466 19.40 -29.38 -14.17
N LEU A 467 18.58 -30.38 -14.54
CA LEU A 467 17.35 -30.81 -13.88
C LEU A 467 17.50 -31.09 -12.37
N GLN A 468 18.65 -31.59 -11.90
CA GLN A 468 18.83 -31.93 -10.49
C GLN A 468 18.98 -30.70 -9.57
N LYS A 469 19.69 -29.65 -10.02
CA LYS A 469 19.87 -28.42 -9.22
C LYS A 469 18.59 -27.58 -9.17
N ALA A 470 17.87 -27.50 -10.30
CA ALA A 470 16.56 -26.85 -10.37
C ALA A 470 15.51 -27.62 -9.55
N LYS A 471 15.41 -28.95 -9.69
CA LYS A 471 14.52 -29.79 -8.87
C LYS A 471 14.79 -29.63 -7.37
N LYS A 472 16.05 -29.57 -6.95
CA LYS A 472 16.41 -29.37 -5.52
C LYS A 472 15.94 -28.00 -5.02
N SER A 473 16.12 -26.94 -5.80
CA SER A 473 15.63 -25.59 -5.45
C SER A 473 14.10 -25.53 -5.37
N ILE A 474 13.41 -26.23 -6.28
CA ILE A 474 11.95 -26.35 -6.32
C ILE A 474 11.42 -27.17 -5.14
N LEU A 475 12.02 -28.32 -4.83
CA LEU A 475 11.66 -29.16 -3.68
C LEU A 475 11.89 -28.44 -2.36
N VAL A 476 12.96 -27.65 -2.24
CA VAL A 476 13.19 -26.79 -1.07
C VAL A 476 12.11 -25.72 -0.98
N PHE A 477 11.76 -25.05 -2.08
CA PHE A 477 10.69 -24.05 -2.07
C PHE A 477 9.32 -24.62 -1.71
N ILE A 478 8.95 -25.78 -2.30
CA ILE A 478 7.70 -26.48 -1.99
C ILE A 478 7.71 -26.97 -0.54
N GLY A 479 8.82 -27.57 -0.08
CA GLY A 479 8.97 -28.04 1.29
C GLY A 479 8.90 -26.91 2.32
N VAL A 480 9.51 -25.76 2.04
CA VAL A 480 9.45 -24.57 2.89
C VAL A 480 8.05 -23.95 2.88
N SER A 481 7.40 -23.85 1.71
CA SER A 481 6.03 -23.32 1.61
C SER A 481 5.01 -24.23 2.28
N ALA A 482 5.12 -25.55 2.09
CA ALA A 482 4.28 -26.55 2.75
C ALA A 482 4.54 -26.59 4.25
N GLY A 483 5.81 -26.55 4.69
CA GLY A 483 6.18 -26.45 6.10
C GLY A 483 5.64 -25.18 6.76
N ALA A 484 5.66 -24.05 6.05
CA ALA A 484 5.09 -22.80 6.53
C ALA A 484 3.56 -22.83 6.61
N LEU A 485 2.89 -23.46 5.64
CA LEU A 485 1.43 -23.68 5.69
C LEU A 485 1.03 -24.64 6.81
N ILE A 486 1.81 -25.70 7.04
CA ILE A 486 1.61 -26.65 8.14
C ILE A 486 1.85 -25.93 9.48
N LEU A 487 2.94 -25.16 9.61
CA LEU A 487 3.20 -24.36 10.81
C LEU A 487 2.07 -23.36 11.05
N LEU A 488 1.56 -22.72 10.00
CA LEU A 488 0.42 -21.81 10.10
C LEU A 488 -0.85 -22.57 10.52
N ALA A 489 -1.14 -23.74 9.96
CA ALA A 489 -2.30 -24.56 10.35
C ALA A 489 -2.20 -25.06 11.80
N LEU A 490 -1.02 -25.53 12.22
CA LEU A 490 -0.76 -25.99 13.59
C LEU A 490 -0.81 -24.85 14.61
N THR A 491 -0.35 -23.66 14.22
CA THR A 491 -0.41 -22.47 15.08
C THR A 491 -1.76 -21.76 15.03
N PHE A 492 -2.58 -21.99 14.01
CA PHE A 492 -3.93 -21.43 13.91
C PHE A 492 -4.84 -22.02 14.98
N GLU A 493 -4.84 -23.34 15.15
CA GLU A 493 -5.61 -23.99 16.22
C GLU A 493 -4.97 -23.82 17.60
N SER A 494 -3.63 -23.67 17.73
CA SER A 494 -3.00 -23.48 19.04
C SER A 494 -3.00 -22.03 19.55
N LEU A 495 -3.33 -21.05 18.71
CA LEU A 495 -3.41 -19.62 19.07
C LEU A 495 -4.85 -19.06 19.00
N LEU A 496 -5.83 -19.86 18.54
CA LEU A 496 -7.26 -19.54 18.53
C LEU A 496 -8.18 -20.69 18.99
N PRO A 497 -8.05 -21.20 20.23
CA PRO A 497 -9.19 -21.64 21.02
C PRO A 497 -9.40 -20.68 22.20
N ARG A 498 -10.60 -20.74 22.80
CA ARG A 498 -10.88 -20.13 24.12
C ARG A 498 -9.78 -20.41 25.15
N GLU A 499 -9.14 -21.57 25.03
CA GLU A 499 -8.05 -22.05 25.89
C GLU A 499 -6.71 -21.34 25.64
N ALA A 500 -6.35 -20.95 24.41
CA ALA A 500 -5.13 -20.17 24.17
C ALA A 500 -5.30 -18.72 24.64
N ILE A 501 -6.50 -18.15 24.49
CA ILE A 501 -6.83 -16.85 25.08
C ILE A 501 -6.73 -16.92 26.61
N GLN A 502 -7.25 -17.99 27.23
CA GLN A 502 -7.10 -18.23 28.68
C GLN A 502 -5.64 -18.44 29.10
N ASN A 503 -4.83 -19.13 28.30
CA ASN A 503 -3.43 -19.37 28.59
C ASN A 503 -2.57 -18.12 28.40
N ILE A 504 -2.77 -17.35 27.33
CA ILE A 504 -2.08 -16.08 27.10
C ILE A 504 -2.48 -15.08 28.17
N ALA A 505 -3.77 -14.92 28.45
CA ALA A 505 -4.23 -14.02 29.50
C ALA A 505 -3.83 -14.50 30.91
N GLY A 506 -3.77 -15.81 31.15
CA GLY A 506 -3.20 -16.38 32.37
C GLY A 506 -1.68 -16.17 32.48
N TYR A 507 -0.96 -16.17 31.37
CA TYR A 507 0.47 -15.88 31.31
C TYR A 507 0.73 -14.38 31.56
N LEU A 508 0.00 -13.49 30.89
CA LEU A 508 0.08 -12.04 31.07
C LEU A 508 -0.26 -11.63 32.52
N TYR A 509 -1.32 -12.20 33.09
CA TYR A 509 -1.70 -12.01 34.49
C TYR A 509 -0.63 -12.48 35.47
N ARG A 510 0.01 -13.64 35.22
CA ARG A 510 1.11 -14.16 36.06
C ARG A 510 2.37 -13.30 36.01
N TYR A 511 2.60 -12.56 34.93
CA TYR A 511 3.77 -11.71 34.76
C TYR A 511 3.52 -10.22 35.06
N GLY A 512 2.34 -9.88 35.63
CA GLY A 512 2.03 -8.51 36.03
C GLY A 512 1.95 -7.54 34.85
N VAL A 513 1.73 -8.06 33.64
CA VAL A 513 1.38 -7.25 32.47
C VAL A 513 -0.12 -6.96 32.62
N PRO A 514 -0.53 -5.69 32.78
CA PRO A 514 -1.92 -5.33 33.07
C PRO A 514 -2.91 -5.82 32.02
#